data_AF-A0A412X6J9-F1
#
_entry.id   AF-A0A412X6J9-F1
#
_cell.length_a   1.000
_cell.length_b   1.000
_cell.length_c   1.000
_cell.angle_alpha   90.00
_cell.angle_beta   90.00
_cell.angle_gamma   90.00
#
_symmetry.space_group_name_H-M   'P 1'
#
loop_
_entity.id
_entity.type
_entity.pdbx_description
1 polymer ?
#
loop_
_entity_poly.entity_id
_entity_poly.type
_entity_poly.pdbx_seq_one_letter_code
_entity_poly.pdbx_strand_id
1 'polypeptide(L)'
;MKIKATTPCYKFRDATPEEQIAKIKEELAEVEAAYTEFKKVLAEDKLLALMMEIIDVKACCNTFVYQLRKNHALAFLAYAKAKREVINKNLARGYYFTPEDIDKLNTNKSELF
;
A
#
# COMPACT_ATOMS: atom_id res chain seq x y z
N MET A 1 -0.79 -7.55 -21.23
CA MET A 1 -0.76 -6.58 -20.11
C MET A 1 -0.81 -7.37 -18.81
N LYS A 2 0.23 -7.38 -17.98
CA LYS A 2 0.21 -8.04 -16.66
C LYS A 2 -0.44 -7.09 -15.65
N ILE A 3 -1.60 -7.46 -15.10
CA ILE A 3 -2.25 -6.68 -14.01
C ILE A 3 -1.39 -6.85 -12.76
N LYS A 4 -0.98 -5.76 -12.12
CA LYS A 4 -0.26 -5.83 -10.84
C LYS A 4 -1.26 -6.05 -9.71
N ALA A 5 -0.97 -6.92 -8.75
CA ALA A 5 -1.86 -7.15 -7.61
C ALA A 5 -2.13 -5.87 -6.79
N THR A 6 -1.19 -4.91 -6.81
CA THR A 6 -1.33 -3.60 -6.15
C THR A 6 -2.01 -2.55 -7.03
N THR A 7 -2.57 -2.91 -8.18
CA THR A 7 -3.30 -1.97 -9.05
C THR A 7 -4.56 -1.48 -8.33
N PRO A 8 -4.99 -0.21 -8.51
CA PRO A 8 -6.28 0.27 -8.02
C PRO A 8 -7.42 -0.71 -8.31
N CYS A 9 -8.25 -0.97 -7.30
CA CYS A 9 -9.40 -1.85 -7.40
C CYS A 9 -10.48 -1.21 -8.28
N TYR A 10 -10.80 -1.86 -9.40
CA TYR A 10 -11.83 -1.40 -10.31
C TYR A 10 -13.20 -1.25 -9.64
N LYS A 11 -13.54 -2.18 -8.73
CA LYS A 11 -14.82 -2.21 -8.02
C LYS A 11 -15.05 -0.98 -7.14
N PHE A 12 -13.98 -0.43 -6.55
CA PHE A 12 -14.06 0.72 -5.66
C PHE A 12 -13.61 2.03 -6.31
N ARG A 13 -13.24 2.04 -7.60
CA ARG A 13 -12.68 3.23 -8.26
C ARG A 13 -13.58 4.48 -8.22
N ASP A 14 -14.89 4.27 -8.09
CA ASP A 14 -15.92 5.31 -8.09
C ASP A 14 -16.61 5.45 -6.70
N ALA A 15 -16.09 4.75 -5.67
CA ALA A 15 -16.53 4.93 -4.30
C ALA A 15 -16.18 6.33 -3.78
N THR A 16 -16.93 6.80 -2.79
CA THR A 16 -16.65 8.05 -2.08
C THR A 16 -15.36 7.93 -1.25
N PRO A 17 -14.69 9.05 -0.93
CA PRO A 17 -13.54 9.04 -0.01
C PRO A 17 -13.86 8.36 1.33
N GLU A 18 -15.04 8.58 1.89
CA GLU A 18 -15.48 7.99 3.15
C GLU A 18 -15.61 6.47 3.06
N GLU A 19 -16.23 5.96 1.99
CA GLU A 19 -16.32 4.52 1.72
C GLU A 19 -14.95 3.90 1.48
N GLN A 20 -14.05 4.60 0.77
CA GLN A 20 -12.70 4.11 0.55
C GLN A 20 -11.88 4.07 1.85
N ILE A 21 -12.07 5.05 2.74
CA ILE A 21 -11.46 5.04 4.08
C ILE A 21 -12.00 3.89 4.92
N ALA A 22 -13.32 3.63 4.87
CA ALA A 22 -13.93 2.49 5.54
C ALA A 22 -13.33 1.17 5.04
N LYS A 23 -13.17 1.03 3.72
CA LYS A 23 -12.54 -0.16 3.13
C LYS A 23 -11.07 -0.31 3.55
N ILE A 24 -10.28 0.76 3.59
CA ILE A 24 -8.89 0.69 4.10
C ILE A 24 -8.85 0.19 5.56
N LYS A 25 -9.81 0.59 6.39
CA LYS A 25 -9.89 0.12 7.79
C LYS A 25 -10.27 -1.35 7.87
N GLU A 26 -11.17 -1.82 7.01
CA GLU A 26 -11.56 -3.23 6.90
C GLU A 26 -10.34 -4.10 6.54
N GLU A 27 -9.62 -3.75 5.46
CA GLU A 27 -8.42 -4.48 5.03
C GLU A 27 -7.33 -4.48 6.11
N LEU A 28 -7.18 -3.39 6.86
CA LEU A 28 -6.23 -3.33 7.97
C LEU A 28 -6.62 -4.30 9.10
N ALA A 29 -7.92 -4.44 9.41
CA ALA A 29 -8.39 -5.41 10.38
C ALA A 29 -8.17 -6.86 9.92
N GLU A 30 -8.28 -7.12 8.61
CA GLU A 30 -7.98 -8.42 8.01
C GLU A 30 -6.48 -8.77 8.13
N VAL A 31 -5.58 -7.79 7.92
CA VAL A 31 -4.14 -7.95 8.21
C VAL A 31 -3.89 -8.31 9.69
N GLU A 32 -4.53 -7.62 10.62
CA GLU A 32 -4.38 -7.88 12.06
C GLU A 32 -4.84 -9.31 12.43
N ALA A 33 -5.97 -9.75 11.87
CA ALA A 33 -6.49 -11.09 12.04
C ALA A 33 -5.56 -12.16 11.43
N ALA A 34 -5.11 -11.97 10.18
CA ALA A 34 -4.20 -12.88 9.50
C ALA A 34 -2.85 -12.99 10.22
N TYR A 35 -2.30 -11.87 10.72
CA TYR A 35 -1.06 -11.88 11.49
C TYR A 35 -1.21 -12.64 12.81
N THR A 36 -2.36 -12.50 13.48
CA THR A 36 -2.66 -13.24 14.71
C THR A 36 -2.65 -14.74 14.47
N GLU A 37 -3.23 -15.21 13.38
CA GLU A 37 -3.22 -16.62 13.00
C GLU A 37 -1.82 -17.11 12.59
N PHE A 38 -1.10 -16.34 11.78
CA PHE A 38 0.29 -16.65 11.41
C PHE A 38 1.22 -16.75 12.63
N LYS A 39 1.06 -15.86 13.61
CA LYS A 39 1.87 -15.89 14.83
C LYS A 39 1.62 -17.13 15.69
N LYS A 40 0.41 -17.68 15.67
CA LYS A 40 0.08 -18.94 16.37
C LYS A 40 0.68 -20.15 15.64
N VAL A 41 0.63 -20.14 14.31
CA VAL A 41 1.08 -21.25 13.46
C VAL A 41 1.91 -20.69 12.31
N LEU A 42 3.23 -20.87 12.41
CA LEU A 42 4.22 -20.43 11.41
C LEU A 42 4.21 -21.37 10.19
N ALA A 43 3.08 -21.42 9.48
CA ALA A 43 2.88 -22.23 8.30
C ALA A 43 2.81 -21.38 7.02
N GLU A 44 3.17 -22.00 5.89
CA GLU A 44 3.25 -21.33 4.58
C GLU A 44 1.88 -20.80 4.13
N ASP A 45 0.80 -21.55 4.36
CA ASP A 45 -0.57 -21.11 4.05
C ASP A 45 -0.98 -19.87 4.84
N LYS A 46 -0.55 -19.78 6.12
CA LYS A 46 -0.80 -18.61 6.98
C LYS A 46 0.03 -17.40 6.57
N LEU A 47 1.28 -17.62 6.18
CA LEU A 47 2.12 -16.57 5.62
C LEU A 47 1.53 -16.05 4.30
N LEU A 48 1.06 -16.94 3.43
CA LEU A 48 0.41 -16.57 2.17
C LEU A 48 -0.84 -15.72 2.43
N ALA A 49 -1.72 -16.14 3.34
CA ALA A 49 -2.90 -15.37 3.73
C ALA A 49 -2.52 -13.97 4.22
N LEU A 50 -1.57 -13.86 5.15
CA LEU A 50 -1.08 -12.56 5.63
C LEU A 50 -0.54 -11.68 4.49
N MET A 51 0.23 -12.26 3.56
CA MET A 51 0.76 -11.51 2.42
C MET A 51 -0.34 -11.01 1.48
N MET A 52 -1.41 -11.79 1.30
CA MET A 52 -2.59 -11.38 0.53
C MET A 52 -3.25 -10.15 1.16
N GLU A 53 -3.56 -10.20 2.45
CA GLU A 53 -4.22 -9.06 3.14
C GLU A 53 -3.34 -7.78 3.10
N ILE A 54 -2.02 -7.92 3.24
CA ILE A 54 -1.09 -6.78 3.10
C ILE A 54 -1.13 -6.19 1.68
N ILE A 55 -1.26 -7.03 0.66
CA ILE A 55 -1.39 -6.58 -0.74
C ILE A 55 -2.73 -5.88 -0.95
N ASP A 56 -3.81 -6.34 -0.33
CA ASP A 56 -5.12 -5.72 -0.46
C ASP A 56 -5.17 -4.33 0.21
N VAL A 57 -4.52 -4.15 1.37
CA VAL A 57 -4.29 -2.81 1.95
C VAL A 57 -3.54 -1.89 0.97
N LYS A 58 -2.50 -2.40 0.29
CA LYS A 58 -1.76 -1.63 -0.74
C LYS A 58 -2.66 -1.27 -1.91
N ALA A 59 -3.49 -2.20 -2.39
CA ALA A 59 -4.42 -1.96 -3.48
C ALA A 59 -5.48 -0.91 -3.10
N CYS A 60 -6.01 -0.96 -1.88
CA CYS A 60 -6.95 0.04 -1.36
C CYS A 60 -6.31 1.44 -1.23
N CYS A 61 -5.09 1.53 -0.69
CA CYS A 61 -4.35 2.80 -0.67
C CYS A 61 -4.13 3.38 -2.07
N ASN A 62 -3.73 2.53 -3.04
CA ASN A 62 -3.54 2.95 -4.42
C ASN A 62 -4.85 3.38 -5.09
N THR A 63 -5.96 2.72 -4.76
CA THR A 63 -7.31 3.09 -5.21
C THR A 63 -7.68 4.49 -4.71
N PHE A 64 -7.38 4.79 -3.45
CA PHE A 64 -7.68 6.11 -2.90
C PHE A 64 -6.86 7.23 -3.57
N VAL A 65 -5.56 6.99 -3.79
CA VAL A 65 -4.71 7.91 -4.55
C VAL A 65 -5.27 8.12 -5.98
N TYR A 66 -5.75 7.05 -6.61
CA TYR A 66 -6.37 7.15 -7.95
C TYR A 66 -7.64 8.01 -7.92
N GLN A 67 -8.56 7.78 -6.99
CA GLN A 67 -9.78 8.58 -6.83
C GLN A 67 -9.46 10.07 -6.65
N LEU A 68 -8.51 10.39 -5.77
CA LEU A 68 -8.08 11.78 -5.53
C LEU A 68 -7.47 12.41 -6.80
N ARG A 69 -6.70 11.65 -7.57
CA ARG A 69 -6.13 12.11 -8.85
C ARG A 69 -7.18 12.32 -9.93
N LYS A 70 -8.22 11.48 -9.97
CA LYS A 70 -9.35 11.62 -10.90
C LYS A 70 -10.16 12.87 -10.59
N ASN A 71 -10.34 13.20 -9.31
CA ASN A 71 -11.26 14.26 -8.86
C ASN A 71 -10.57 15.61 -8.62
N HIS A 72 -9.23 15.68 -8.59
CA HIS A 72 -8.49 16.92 -8.33
C HIS A 72 -7.32 17.12 -9.29
N ALA A 73 -7.36 18.19 -10.09
CA ALA A 73 -6.33 18.51 -11.08
C ALA A 73 -4.90 18.62 -10.49
N LEU A 74 -4.76 19.11 -9.26
CA LEU A 74 -3.47 19.27 -8.59
C LEU A 74 -2.98 18.01 -7.86
N ALA A 75 -3.82 16.97 -7.71
CA ALA A 75 -3.45 15.80 -6.91
C ALA A 75 -2.24 15.04 -7.47
N PHE A 76 -1.99 15.11 -8.78
CA PHE A 76 -0.76 14.55 -9.36
C PHE A 76 0.50 15.25 -8.84
N LEU A 77 0.52 16.59 -8.87
CA LEU A 77 1.65 17.40 -8.37
C LEU A 77 1.80 17.23 -6.85
N ALA A 78 0.69 17.24 -6.12
CA ALA A 78 0.67 17.03 -4.69
C ALA A 78 1.21 15.63 -4.31
N TYR A 79 0.82 14.58 -5.03
CA TYR A 79 1.32 13.22 -4.78
C TYR A 79 2.84 13.09 -5.03
N ALA A 80 3.35 13.69 -6.10
CA ALA A 80 4.79 13.71 -6.38
C ALA A 80 5.57 14.46 -5.29
N LYS A 81 5.04 15.59 -4.81
CA LYS A 81 5.62 16.33 -3.68
C LYS A 81 5.56 15.51 -2.38
N ALA A 82 4.41 14.95 -2.04
CA ALA A 82 4.19 14.17 -0.82
C ALA A 82 5.18 13.00 -0.70
N LYS A 83 5.45 12.27 -1.80
CA LYS A 83 6.46 11.19 -1.80
C LYS A 83 7.85 11.70 -1.38
N ARG A 84 8.30 12.84 -1.92
CA ARG A 84 9.59 13.44 -1.57
C ARG A 84 9.63 13.89 -0.10
N GLU A 85 8.58 14.54 0.36
CA GLU A 85 8.50 15.00 1.76
C GLU A 85 8.50 13.84 2.76
N VAL A 86 7.82 12.72 2.44
CA VAL A 86 7.85 11.52 3.28
C VAL A 86 9.25 10.92 3.37
N ILE A 87 9.97 10.85 2.24
CA ILE A 87 11.37 10.38 2.21
C ILE A 87 12.25 11.27 3.11
N ASN A 88 12.21 12.59 2.91
CA ASN A 88 13.01 13.53 3.69
C ASN A 88 12.71 13.43 5.19
N LYS A 89 11.41 13.37 5.54
CA LYS A 89 10.97 13.21 6.94
C LYS A 89 11.49 11.91 7.55
N ASN A 90 11.45 10.80 6.82
CA ASN A 90 11.88 9.50 7.33
C ASN A 90 13.41 9.38 7.44
N LEU A 91 14.16 10.02 6.54
CA LEU A 91 15.62 10.17 6.67
C LEU A 91 15.97 10.98 7.92
N ALA A 92 15.31 12.12 8.15
CA ALA A 92 15.53 12.94 9.35
C ALA A 92 15.18 12.22 10.66
N ARG A 93 14.27 11.24 10.62
CA ARG A 93 13.92 10.37 11.76
C ARG A 93 14.89 9.21 11.97
N GLY A 94 15.86 9.03 11.08
CA GLY A 94 16.80 7.91 11.14
C GLY A 94 16.19 6.56 10.79
N TYR A 95 15.04 6.51 10.10
CA TYR A 95 14.49 5.24 9.59
C TYR A 95 15.37 4.63 8.49
N TYR A 96 16.13 5.48 7.79
CA TYR A 96 17.12 5.11 6.78
C TYR A 96 18.35 6.02 6.94
N PHE A 97 19.54 5.52 6.61
CA PHE A 97 20.76 6.31 6.69
C PHE A 97 21.04 7.04 5.37
N THR A 98 20.76 6.40 4.23
CA THR A 98 20.91 7.02 2.91
C THR A 98 19.70 6.78 2.00
N PRO A 99 19.53 7.57 0.92
CA PRO A 99 18.50 7.31 -0.09
C PRO A 99 18.59 5.92 -0.72
N GLU A 100 19.80 5.36 -0.87
CA GLU A 100 20.02 4.02 -1.41
C GLU A 100 19.39 2.93 -0.53
N ASP A 101 19.31 3.14 0.78
CA ASP A 101 18.68 2.19 1.70
C ASP A 101 17.16 2.10 1.48
N ILE A 102 16.52 3.21 1.10
CA ILE A 102 15.09 3.24 0.72
C ILE A 102 14.88 2.35 -0.51
N ASP A 103 15.80 2.44 -1.46
CA ASP A 103 15.72 1.77 -2.73
C ASP A 103 15.92 0.25 -2.63
N LYS A 104 16.68 -0.21 -1.62
CA LYS A 104 16.81 -1.62 -1.25
C LYS A 104 15.53 -2.20 -0.64
N LEU A 105 14.71 -1.37 0.00
CA LEU A 105 13.46 -1.77 0.67
C LEU A 105 12.24 -1.69 -0.26
N ASN A 106 12.44 -1.27 -1.51
CA ASN A 106 11.36 -1.11 -2.48
C ASN A 106 10.84 -2.46 -2.98
N THR A 107 9.85 -3.00 -2.27
CA THR A 107 9.12 -4.23 -2.62
C THR A 107 8.30 -4.16 -3.93
N ASN A 108 8.24 -3.01 -4.60
CA ASN A 108 7.58 -2.85 -5.90
C ASN A 108 8.53 -2.95 -7.10
N LYS A 109 9.85 -3.04 -6.87
CA LYS A 109 10.78 -3.47 -7.92
C LYS A 109 10.32 -4.88 -8.29
N SER A 110 9.93 -5.09 -9.53
CA SER A 110 9.58 -6.43 -10.02
C SER A 110 10.85 -7.26 -9.94
N GLU A 111 11.05 -7.96 -8.83
CA GLU A 111 11.89 -9.15 -8.90
C GLU A 111 11.20 -10.09 -9.88
N LEU A 112 11.99 -10.53 -10.86
CA LEU A 112 11.58 -11.48 -11.89
C LEU A 112 11.19 -12.77 -11.17
N PHE A 113 9.90 -12.91 -10.85
CA PHE A 113 9.27 -14.21 -10.66
C PHE A 113 8.55 -14.58 -11.96
#